data_AF-D2DT24-F1
#
_entry.id   AF-D2DT24-F1
#
_cell.length_a   1.000
_cell.length_b   1.000
_cell.length_c   1.000
_cell.angle_alpha   90.00
_cell.angle_beta   90.00
_cell.angle_gamma   90.00
#
_symmetry.space_group_name_H-M   'P 1'
#
loop_
_entity.id
_entity.type
_entity.pdbx_description
1 polymer ?
#
loop_
_entity_poly.entity_id
_entity_poly.type
_entity_poly.pdbx_seq_one_letter_code
_entity_poly.pdbx_strand_id
1 'polypeptide(L)' 'MQNDAGEYVDLYVPRKCSASNRIIHAKDHASIQINIAEVDESTGRMTGQY' A
#
# COMPACT_ATOMS: atom_id res chain seq x y z
N MET A 1 -9.78 9.08 -9.92
CA MET A 1 -10.87 9.30 -10.87
C MET A 1 -10.37 10.34 -11.86
N GLN A 2 -10.54 10.08 -13.16
CA GLN A 2 -10.23 11.06 -14.20
C GLN A 2 -11.55 11.60 -14.77
N ASN A 3 -11.60 12.90 -15.05
CA ASN A 3 -12.70 13.51 -15.80
C ASN A 3 -12.52 13.28 -17.32
N ASP A 4 -13.49 13.72 -18.13
CA ASP A 4 -13.44 13.56 -19.60
C ASP A 4 -12.29 14.35 -20.26
N ALA A 5 -11.70 15.32 -19.54
CA ALA A 5 -10.51 16.05 -19.97
C ALA A 5 -9.19 15.35 -19.60
N GLY A 6 -9.26 14.17 -18.94
CA GLY A 6 -8.10 13.39 -18.52
C GLY A 6 -7.45 13.85 -17.21
N GLU A 7 -8.06 14.81 -16.51
CA GLU A 7 -7.52 15.37 -15.27
C GLU A 7 -7.94 14.52 -14.06
N TYR A 8 -7.02 14.33 -13.12
CA TYR A 8 -7.33 13.66 -11.85
C TYR A 8 -8.11 14.59 -10.93
N VAL A 9 -9.35 14.22 -10.62
CA VAL A 9 -10.25 15.03 -9.77
C VAL A 9 -10.30 14.55 -8.32
N ASP A 10 -9.74 13.38 -8.02
CA ASP A 10 -9.72 12.82 -6.66
C ASP A 10 -8.63 13.46 -5.80
N LEU A 11 -8.93 13.67 -4.51
CA LEU A 11 -7.96 14.16 -3.53
C LEU A 11 -6.80 13.17 -3.27
N TYR A 12 -7.10 11.87 -3.28
CA TYR A 12 -6.13 10.79 -3.15
C TYR A 12 -6.75 9.46 -3.60
N VAL A 13 -5.91 8.46 -3.87
CA VAL A 13 -6.35 7.08 -4.10
C VAL A 13 -6.18 6.30 -2.79
N PRO A 14 -7.26 5.81 -2.14
CA PRO A 14 -7.13 5.09 -0.88
C PRO A 14 -6.38 3.77 -1.03
N ARG A 15 -5.76 3.33 0.06
CA ARG A 15 -5.10 2.02 0.11
C ARG A 15 -6.13 0.91 -0.05
N LYS A 16 -5.69 -0.20 -0.64
CA LYS A 16 -6.49 -1.42 -0.79
C LYS A 16 -5.85 -2.53 0.04
N CYS A 17 -6.68 -3.29 0.76
CA CYS A 17 -6.23 -4.47 1.47
C CYS A 17 -5.71 -5.50 0.46
N SER A 18 -4.45 -5.91 0.59
CA SER A 18 -3.79 -6.87 -0.32
C SER A 18 -4.44 -8.26 -0.30
N ALA A 19 -5.02 -8.66 0.83
CA ALA A 19 -5.63 -9.98 0.98
C ALA A 19 -7.05 -10.07 0.37
N SER A 20 -7.86 -9.01 0.50
CA SER A 20 -9.30 -9.04 0.15
C SER A 20 -9.72 -8.10 -0.97
N ASN A 21 -8.81 -7.26 -1.46
CA ASN A 21 -9.10 -6.19 -2.42
C ASN A 21 -10.13 -5.15 -1.95
N ARG A 22 -10.48 -5.13 -0.65
CA ARG A 22 -11.36 -4.11 -0.07
C ARG A 22 -10.63 -2.77 0.06
N ILE A 23 -11.33 -1.67 -0.23
CA ILE A 23 -10.82 -0.31 -0.01
C ILE A 23 -10.76 -0.03 1.50
N ILE A 24 -9.63 0.50 1.96
CA ILE A 24 -9.44 0.92 3.35
C ILE A 24 -9.95 2.37 3.48
N HIS A 25 -11.00 2.55 4.27
CA HIS A 25 -11.61 3.86 4.51
C HIS A 25 -10.78 4.72 5.47
N ALA A 26 -10.92 6.05 5.39
CA ALA A 26 -10.16 6.99 6.20
C ALA A 26 -10.34 6.86 7.73
N LYS A 27 -11.45 6.26 8.19
CA LYS A 27 -11.75 6.02 9.62
C LYS A 27 -11.60 4.55 10.03
N ASP A 28 -11.00 3.72 9.18
CA ASP A 28 -10.68 2.34 9.54
C ASP A 28 -9.43 2.29 10.43
N HIS A 29 -9.65 2.49 11.73
CA HIS A 29 -8.59 2.53 12.74
C HIS A 29 -7.95 1.17 13.05
N ALA A 30 -8.57 0.07 12.62
CA ALA A 30 -8.03 -1.27 12.80
C ALA A 30 -7.10 -1.68 11.65
N SER A 31 -7.09 -0.93 10.55
CA SER A 31 -6.22 -1.20 9.41
C SER A 31 -4.75 -0.90 9.76
N ILE A 32 -3.89 -1.89 9.52
CA ILE A 32 -2.44 -1.79 9.72
C ILE A 32 -1.70 -1.98 8.41
N GLN A 33 -0.45 -1.53 8.38
CA GLN A 33 0.49 -1.79 7.30
C GLN A 33 1.70 -2.49 7.88
N ILE A 34 2.08 -3.60 7.26
CA ILE A 34 3.23 -4.42 7.67
C ILE A 34 4.23 -4.40 6.53
N ASN A 35 5.47 -4.13 6.88
CA ASN A 35 6.63 -4.18 5.99
C ASN A 35 7.41 -5.47 6.31
N ILE A 36 7.85 -6.22 5.30
CA ILE A 36 8.54 -7.49 5.50
C ILE A 36 9.97 -7.34 5.00
N ALA A 37 10.94 -7.33 5.91
CA ALA A 37 12.34 -7.12 5.55
C ALA A 37 12.84 -8.15 4.53
N GLU A 38 13.51 -7.65 3.49
CA GLU A 38 14.24 -8.51 2.55
C GLU A 38 15.55 -9.00 3.19
N VAL A 39 15.91 -10.24 2.85
CA VAL A 39 17.11 -10.90 3.36
C VAL A 39 18.08 -11.18 2.23
N ASP A 40 19.36 -10.94 2.47
CA ASP A 40 20.41 -11.32 1.56
C ASP A 40 20.53 -12.84 1.50
N GLU A 41 20.46 -13.41 0.30
CA GLU A 41 20.40 -14.86 0.08
C GLU A 41 21.67 -15.57 0.61
N SER A 42 22.82 -14.89 0.58
CA SER A 42 24.10 -15.49 0.97
C SER A 42 24.40 -15.41 2.47
N THR A 43 24.05 -14.31 3.12
CA THR A 43 24.38 -14.04 4.53
C THR A 43 23.20 -14.19 5.47
N GLY A 44 21.97 -14.25 4.94
CA GLY A 44 20.72 -14.30 5.71
C GLY A 44 20.45 -13.04 6.54
N ARG A 45 21.18 -11.94 6.28
CA ARG A 45 21.04 -10.68 7.01
C ARG A 45 20.08 -9.75 6.28
N MET A 46 19.43 -8.87 7.05
CA MET A 46 18.52 -7.87 6.49
C MET A 46 19.28 -6.92 5.54
N THR A 47 18.73 -6.69 4.35
CA THR A 47 19.32 -5.83 3.31
C THR A 47 19.07 -4.34 3.56
N GLY A 48 18.12 -4.00 4.44
CA GLY A 48 17.63 -2.65 4.65
C GLY A 48 16.42 -2.27 3.79
N GLN A 49 15.97 -3.19 2.91
CA GLN A 49 14.72 -3.07 2.13
C GLN A 49 13.61 -3.93 2.74
N TYR A 50 12.36 -3.68 2.34
CA TYR A 50 11.15 -4.37 2.82
C TYR A 50 9.97 -4.29 1.85
#